data_AF-A0A3N5XC25-F1
#
_entry.id   AF-A0A3N5XC25-F1
#
_cell.length_a   1.000
_cell.length_b   1.000
_cell.length_c   1.000
_cell.angle_alpha   90.00
_cell.angle_beta   90.00
_cell.angle_gamma   90.00
#
_symmetry.space_group_name_H-M   'P 1'
#
loop_
_entity.id
_entity.type
_entity.pdbx_description
1 polymer ?
#
loop_
_entity_poly.entity_id
_entity_poly.type
_entity_poly.pdbx_seq_one_letter_code
_entity_poly.pdbx_strand_id
1 'polypeptide(L)'
;MNAVFCNAYTDAFWMLEDGIRKMSDDGWRTGPDDYLVPARIAYHLLKSFEWLTNELPREEFLATRKYKLDWLGPVEPMPSREEMLAQLPGLQSKVMDWLVEAGQLAASDPLAQQKTEKALYFLRHTQHHIGEFSIIARLIHCESPEWK
;
A
#
# COMPACT_ATOMS: atom_id res chain seq x y z
N MET A 1 22.48 -2.15 -0.18
CA MET A 1 21.28 -1.49 0.38
C MET A 1 20.01 -2.00 -0.30
N ASN A 2 20.01 -2.07 -1.63
CA ASN A 2 18.86 -2.41 -2.49
C ASN A 2 18.15 -3.74 -2.15
N ALA A 3 18.89 -4.87 -2.03
CA ALA A 3 18.29 -6.18 -1.80
C ALA A 3 17.48 -6.30 -0.49
N VAL A 4 17.88 -5.60 0.57
CA VAL A 4 17.16 -5.63 1.86
C VAL A 4 15.79 -4.95 1.72
N PHE A 5 15.74 -3.78 1.08
CA PHE A 5 14.46 -3.11 0.82
C PHE A 5 13.60 -3.90 -0.15
N CYS A 6 14.14 -4.41 -1.25
CA CYS A 6 13.36 -5.20 -2.21
C CYS A 6 12.74 -6.44 -1.56
N ASN A 7 13.48 -7.16 -0.72
CA ASN A 7 12.95 -8.31 0.01
C ASN A 7 11.85 -7.88 1.00
N ALA A 8 12.11 -6.86 1.83
CA ALA A 8 11.15 -6.39 2.82
C ALA A 8 9.86 -5.84 2.17
N TYR A 9 9.96 -5.17 1.03
CA TYR A 9 8.80 -4.73 0.26
C TYR A 9 8.08 -5.90 -0.40
N THR A 10 8.81 -6.91 -0.91
CA THR A 10 8.19 -8.11 -1.48
C THR A 10 7.36 -8.84 -0.43
N ASP A 11 7.90 -9.00 0.79
CA ASP A 11 7.17 -9.57 1.91
C ASP A 11 5.97 -8.71 2.30
N ALA A 12 6.13 -7.38 2.36
CA ALA A 12 5.02 -6.47 2.66
C ALA A 12 3.90 -6.51 1.61
N PHE A 13 4.22 -6.56 0.31
CA PHE A 13 3.23 -6.73 -0.75
C PHE A 13 2.51 -8.07 -0.65
N TRP A 14 3.25 -9.14 -0.34
CA TRP A 14 2.66 -10.45 -0.13
C TRP A 14 1.69 -10.46 1.06
N MET A 15 2.09 -9.89 2.20
CA MET A 15 1.23 -9.78 3.40
C MET A 15 -0.02 -8.93 3.14
N LEU A 16 0.12 -7.84 2.39
CA LEU A 16 -1.00 -7.00 1.97
C LEU A 16 -1.96 -7.76 1.04
N GLU A 17 -1.43 -8.48 0.04
CA GLU A 17 -2.23 -9.29 -0.87
C GLU A 17 -2.99 -10.38 -0.11
N ASP A 18 -2.32 -11.11 0.77
CA ASP A 18 -2.93 -12.15 1.62
C ASP A 18 -4.08 -11.58 2.46
N GLY A 19 -3.83 -10.44 3.12
CA GLY A 19 -4.84 -9.73 3.89
C GLY A 19 -6.06 -9.32 3.07
N ILE A 20 -5.85 -8.78 1.87
CA ILE A 20 -6.95 -8.39 0.97
C ILE A 20 -7.73 -9.63 0.50
N ARG A 21 -7.05 -10.74 0.16
CA ARG A 21 -7.71 -11.98 -0.28
C ARG A 21 -8.60 -12.60 0.80
N LYS A 22 -8.16 -12.57 2.05
CA LYS A 22 -8.87 -13.17 3.19
C LYS A 22 -10.09 -12.38 3.67
N MET A 23 -10.23 -11.11 3.29
CA MET A 23 -11.45 -10.36 3.54
C MET A 23 -12.61 -10.91 2.70
N SER A 24 -13.76 -11.16 3.32
CA SER A 24 -14.99 -11.51 2.61
C SER A 24 -15.53 -10.32 1.82
N ASP A 25 -16.38 -10.56 0.82
CA ASP A 25 -16.99 -9.47 0.06
C ASP A 25 -17.91 -8.60 0.93
N ASP A 26 -18.64 -9.21 1.88
CA ASP A 26 -19.46 -8.49 2.87
C ASP A 26 -18.59 -7.66 3.85
N GLY A 27 -17.44 -8.21 4.23
CA GLY A 27 -16.46 -7.56 5.12
C GLY A 27 -15.62 -6.49 4.43
N TRP A 28 -15.57 -6.46 3.10
CA TRP A 28 -14.69 -5.57 2.35
C TRP A 28 -15.03 -4.09 2.55
N ARG A 29 -16.33 -3.78 2.56
CA ARG A 29 -16.86 -2.41 2.69
C ARG A 29 -17.42 -2.10 4.07
N THR A 30 -17.25 -3.02 5.02
CA THR A 30 -17.71 -2.85 6.39
C THR A 30 -16.53 -2.94 7.34
N GLY A 31 -16.66 -2.33 8.51
CA GLY A 31 -15.60 -2.28 9.51
C GLY A 31 -16.19 -2.13 10.90
N PRO A 32 -15.39 -2.35 11.96
CA PRO A 32 -15.82 -2.10 13.33
C PRO A 32 -16.11 -0.62 13.61
N ASP A 33 -15.53 0.29 12.83
CA ASP A 33 -15.82 1.73 12.83
C ASP A 33 -15.60 2.34 11.44
N ASP A 34 -15.83 3.66 11.32
CA ASP A 34 -15.71 4.41 10.06
C ASP A 34 -14.28 4.49 9.50
N TYR A 35 -13.26 4.27 10.33
CA TYR A 35 -11.86 4.31 9.95
C TYR A 35 -11.36 2.93 9.51
N LEU A 36 -11.64 1.89 10.30
CA LEU A 36 -11.17 0.51 10.12
C LEU A 36 -11.97 -0.26 9.07
N VAL A 37 -12.11 0.29 7.86
CA VAL A 37 -12.77 -0.38 6.73
C VAL A 37 -11.72 -0.92 5.74
N PRO A 38 -11.71 -2.22 5.40
CA PRO A 38 -10.68 -2.82 4.54
C PRO A 38 -10.50 -2.11 3.20
N ALA A 39 -11.61 -1.77 2.52
CA ALA A 39 -11.57 -1.03 1.26
C ALA A 39 -10.83 0.32 1.37
N ARG A 40 -11.02 1.05 2.48
CA ARG A 40 -10.35 2.34 2.72
C ARG A 40 -8.86 2.15 2.91
N ILE A 41 -8.48 1.20 3.76
CA ILE A 41 -7.07 0.95 4.08
C ILE A 41 -6.33 0.44 2.85
N ALA A 42 -6.90 -0.53 2.12
CA ALA A 42 -6.31 -1.02 0.88
C ALA A 42 -6.11 0.11 -0.15
N TYR A 43 -7.14 0.94 -0.34
CA TYR A 43 -7.07 2.08 -1.23
C TYR A 43 -6.06 3.14 -0.76
N HIS A 44 -5.96 3.38 0.55
CA HIS A 44 -4.97 4.27 1.14
C HIS A 44 -3.53 3.81 0.85
N LEU A 45 -3.27 2.51 0.96
CA LEU A 45 -1.96 1.93 0.62
C LEU A 45 -1.67 2.00 -0.88
N LEU A 46 -2.63 1.69 -1.75
CA LEU A 46 -2.48 1.87 -3.19
C LEU A 46 -2.06 3.30 -3.53
N LYS A 47 -2.79 4.31 -3.03
CA LYS A 47 -2.45 5.72 -3.21
C LYS A 47 -1.05 6.06 -2.71
N SER A 48 -0.68 5.51 -1.56
CA SER A 48 0.61 5.74 -0.93
C SER A 48 1.77 5.25 -1.81
N PHE A 49 1.63 4.08 -2.42
CA PHE A 49 2.65 3.57 -3.36
C PHE A 49 2.64 4.29 -4.70
N GLU A 50 1.47 4.66 -5.24
CA GLU A 50 1.40 5.51 -6.43
C GLU A 50 2.18 6.81 -6.19
N TRP A 51 2.01 7.43 -5.02
CA TRP A 51 2.73 8.63 -4.63
C TRP A 51 4.23 8.41 -4.44
N LEU A 52 4.64 7.31 -3.82
CA LEU A 52 6.06 6.96 -3.64
C LEU A 52 6.80 6.92 -4.99
N THR A 53 6.17 6.33 -6.01
CA THR A 53 6.75 6.13 -7.34
C THR A 53 6.50 7.30 -8.30
N ASN A 54 5.80 8.35 -7.86
CA ASN A 54 5.45 9.48 -8.71
C ASN A 54 6.57 10.52 -8.76
N GLU A 55 6.81 11.04 -9.97
CA GLU A 55 7.76 12.14 -10.21
C GLU A 55 7.06 13.46 -10.58
N LEU A 56 5.74 13.44 -10.85
CA LEU A 56 4.98 14.63 -11.21
C LEU A 56 4.77 15.55 -10.01
N PRO A 57 4.61 16.87 -10.23
CA PRO A 57 4.08 17.77 -9.22
C PRO A 57 2.74 17.28 -8.66
N ARG A 58 2.45 17.61 -7.39
CA ARG A 58 1.28 17.10 -6.65
C ARG A 58 -0.03 17.23 -7.44
N GLU A 59 -0.33 18.43 -7.95
CA GLU A 59 -1.59 18.70 -8.63
C GLU A 59 -1.74 17.92 -9.94
N GLU A 60 -0.64 17.76 -10.69
CA GLU A 60 -0.60 16.96 -11.91
C GLU A 60 -0.79 15.48 -11.60
N PHE A 61 -0.11 14.96 -10.58
CA PHE A 61 -0.32 13.59 -10.12
C PHE A 61 -1.77 13.34 -9.70
N LEU A 62 -2.38 14.24 -8.93
CA LEU A 62 -3.78 14.09 -8.52
C LEU A 62 -4.73 14.06 -9.72
N ALA A 63 -4.41 14.75 -10.81
CA ALA A 63 -5.19 14.74 -12.03
C ALA A 63 -5.11 13.41 -12.80
N THR A 64 -3.99 12.67 -12.71
CA THR A 64 -3.76 11.40 -13.43
C THR A 64 -4.30 10.17 -12.69
N ARG A 65 -4.68 10.29 -11.41
CA ARG A 65 -5.14 9.15 -10.61
C ARG A 65 -6.41 8.53 -11.18
N LYS A 66 -6.42 7.20 -11.26
CA LYS A 66 -7.59 6.40 -11.66
C LYS A 66 -8.79 6.67 -10.75
N TYR A 67 -8.55 6.70 -9.44
CA TYR A 67 -9.57 6.99 -8.43
C TYR A 67 -9.30 8.35 -7.78
N LYS A 68 -10.28 9.24 -7.83
CA LYS A 68 -10.23 10.59 -7.24
C LYS A 68 -10.94 10.64 -5.89
N LEU A 69 -10.69 9.62 -5.06
CA LEU A 69 -11.39 9.42 -3.80
C LEU A 69 -10.53 9.84 -2.61
N ASP A 70 -11.17 10.40 -1.59
CA ASP A 70 -10.59 10.50 -0.26
C ASP A 70 -10.83 9.19 0.50
N TRP A 71 -9.76 8.60 1.02
CA TRP A 71 -9.81 7.35 1.77
C TRP A 71 -10.52 7.50 3.12
N LEU A 72 -10.59 8.72 3.66
CA LEU A 72 -11.40 9.06 4.83
C LEU A 72 -12.83 9.50 4.44
N GLY A 73 -13.14 9.63 3.14
CA GLY A 73 -14.47 9.92 2.61
C GLY A 73 -15.40 8.69 2.58
N PRO A 74 -16.58 8.76 1.92
CA PRO A 74 -17.52 7.64 1.87
C PRO A 74 -16.92 6.33 1.34
N VAL A 75 -17.38 5.18 1.87
CA VAL A 75 -16.90 3.84 1.45
C VAL A 75 -17.36 3.48 0.04
N GLU A 76 -18.58 3.85 -0.34
CA GLU A 76 -18.95 3.88 -1.77
C GLU A 76 -18.51 5.24 -2.32
N PRO A 77 -17.70 5.31 -3.39
CA PRO A 77 -17.50 4.30 -4.44
C PRO A 77 -16.09 3.67 -4.46
N MET A 78 -15.57 3.20 -3.32
CA MET A 78 -14.24 2.60 -3.25
C MET A 78 -14.14 1.34 -4.14
N PRO A 79 -12.93 1.02 -4.65
CA PRO A 79 -12.71 -0.13 -5.51
C PRO A 79 -13.15 -1.44 -4.84
N SER A 80 -13.59 -2.40 -5.65
CA SER A 80 -13.84 -3.75 -5.17
C SER A 80 -12.55 -4.44 -4.72
N ARG A 81 -12.68 -5.50 -3.91
CA ARG A 81 -11.57 -6.35 -3.49
C ARG A 81 -10.79 -6.88 -4.69
N GLU A 82 -11.50 -7.35 -5.71
CA GLU A 82 -10.91 -7.87 -6.95
C GLU A 82 -10.17 -6.79 -7.74
N GLU A 83 -10.74 -5.58 -7.84
CA GLU A 83 -10.06 -4.45 -8.49
C GLU A 83 -8.78 -4.04 -7.76
N MET A 84 -8.75 -4.15 -6.43
CA MET A 84 -7.54 -3.90 -5.65
C MET A 84 -6.48 -4.98 -5.90
N LEU A 85 -6.87 -6.26 -5.84
CA LEU A 85 -5.96 -7.38 -6.11
C LEU A 85 -5.38 -7.31 -7.52
N ALA A 86 -6.18 -6.95 -8.51
CA ALA A 86 -5.74 -6.81 -9.90
C ALA A 86 -4.67 -5.71 -10.10
N GLN A 87 -4.60 -4.73 -9.19
CA GLN A 87 -3.63 -3.63 -9.28
C GLN A 87 -2.30 -3.91 -8.59
N LEU A 88 -2.28 -4.81 -7.60
CA LEU A 88 -1.08 -5.06 -6.78
C LEU A 88 0.16 -5.47 -7.59
N PRO A 89 0.10 -6.39 -8.58
CA PRO A 89 1.30 -6.79 -9.31
C PRO A 89 1.98 -5.63 -10.06
N GLY A 90 1.17 -4.78 -10.71
CA GLY A 90 1.67 -3.62 -11.44
C GLY A 90 2.26 -2.58 -10.50
N LEU A 91 1.66 -2.38 -9.34
CA LEU A 91 2.16 -1.47 -8.31
C LEU A 91 3.46 -1.98 -7.69
N GLN A 92 3.52 -3.28 -7.36
CA GLN A 92 4.71 -3.92 -6.84
C GLN A 92 5.87 -3.77 -7.83
N SER A 93 5.65 -4.05 -9.12
CA SER A 93 6.68 -3.85 -10.15
C SER A 93 7.24 -2.42 -10.14
N LYS A 94 6.37 -1.41 -10.15
CA LYS A 94 6.79 0.00 -10.12
C LYS A 94 7.60 0.36 -8.87
N VAL A 95 7.20 -0.16 -7.71
CA VAL A 95 7.94 0.07 -6.47
C VAL A 95 9.30 -0.62 -6.51
N MET A 96 9.40 -1.84 -7.06
CA MET A 96 10.67 -2.54 -7.22
C MET A 96 11.61 -1.80 -8.18
N ASP A 97 11.10 -1.32 -9.31
CA ASP A 97 11.89 -0.52 -10.25
C ASP A 97 12.40 0.76 -9.59
N TRP A 98 11.52 1.47 -8.87
CA TRP A 98 11.89 2.69 -8.13
C TRP A 98 12.96 2.42 -7.05
N LEU A 99 12.85 1.31 -6.32
CA LEU A 99 13.87 0.88 -5.33
C LEU A 99 15.19 0.54 -6.02
N VAL A 100 15.13 -0.10 -7.19
CA VAL A 100 16.31 -0.46 -7.96
C VAL A 100 17.08 0.78 -8.39
N GLU A 101 16.38 1.76 -8.97
CA GLU A 101 16.94 3.05 -9.37
C GLU A 101 17.49 3.81 -8.16
N ALA A 102 16.75 3.85 -7.04
CA ALA A 102 17.22 4.47 -5.81
C ALA A 102 18.54 3.86 -5.31
N GLY A 103 18.68 2.55 -5.44
CA GLY A 103 19.87 1.80 -5.04
C GLY A 103 21.10 2.00 -5.93
N GLN A 104 20.96 2.66 -7.09
CA GLN A 104 22.07 3.00 -7.98
C GLN A 104 22.77 4.32 -7.59
N LEU A 105 22.13 5.14 -6.76
CA LEU A 105 22.70 6.40 -6.30
C LEU A 105 23.89 6.15 -5.35
N ALA A 106 24.92 6.99 -5.46
CA ALA A 106 26.04 6.95 -4.53
C ALA A 106 25.56 7.30 -3.10
N ALA A 107 26.10 6.63 -2.09
CA ALA A 107 25.70 6.87 -0.70
C ALA A 107 25.94 8.33 -0.23
N SER A 108 26.84 9.05 -0.88
CA SER A 108 27.12 10.48 -0.61
C SER A 108 26.14 11.43 -1.30
N ASP A 109 25.28 10.94 -2.20
CA ASP A 109 24.28 11.76 -2.88
C ASP A 109 23.14 12.09 -1.91
N PRO A 110 22.81 13.38 -1.67
CA PRO A 110 21.67 13.77 -0.85
C PRO A 110 20.35 13.12 -1.28
N LEU A 111 20.17 12.85 -2.58
CA LEU A 111 19.00 12.17 -3.11
C LEU A 111 18.93 10.70 -2.65
N ALA A 112 20.08 10.03 -2.49
CA ALA A 112 20.13 8.66 -1.99
C ALA A 112 19.58 8.57 -0.55
N GLN A 113 19.97 9.54 0.30
CA GLN A 113 19.44 9.65 1.66
C GLN A 113 17.92 9.86 1.63
N GLN A 114 17.45 10.84 0.86
CA GLN A 114 16.02 11.15 0.77
C GLN A 114 15.20 9.94 0.28
N LYS A 115 15.67 9.22 -0.75
CA LYS A 115 14.99 8.02 -1.25
C LYS A 115 15.00 6.89 -0.23
N THR A 116 16.10 6.70 0.50
CA THR A 116 16.18 5.70 1.57
C THR A 116 15.20 5.98 2.71
N GLU A 117 15.13 7.23 3.15
CA GLU A 117 14.18 7.66 4.20
C GLU A 117 12.73 7.46 3.75
N LYS A 118 12.41 7.82 2.50
CA LYS A 118 11.09 7.56 1.90
C LYS A 118 10.77 6.07 1.85
N ALA A 119 11.70 5.23 1.37
CA ALA A 119 11.52 3.79 1.33
C ALA A 119 11.23 3.21 2.72
N LEU A 120 12.00 3.63 3.74
CA LEU A 120 11.76 3.18 5.10
C LEU A 120 10.39 3.64 5.64
N TYR A 121 10.03 4.90 5.41
CA TYR A 121 8.74 5.44 5.83
C TYR A 121 7.58 4.64 5.24
N PHE A 122 7.54 4.45 3.91
CA PHE A 122 6.44 3.74 3.26
C PHE A 122 6.40 2.25 3.60
N LEU A 123 7.55 1.60 3.81
CA LEU A 123 7.58 0.23 4.31
C LEU A 123 6.91 0.13 5.69
N ARG A 124 7.31 0.99 6.63
CA ARG A 124 6.75 1.01 7.99
C ARG A 124 5.27 1.38 8.00
N HIS A 125 4.88 2.33 7.15
CA HIS A 125 3.50 2.74 6.94
C HIS A 125 2.63 1.58 6.44
N THR A 126 3.15 0.81 5.48
CA THR A 126 2.48 -0.39 4.97
C THR A 126 2.31 -1.44 6.06
N GLN A 127 3.38 -1.74 6.80
CA GLN A 127 3.34 -2.70 7.91
C GLN A 127 2.36 -2.30 9.01
N HIS A 128 2.24 -1.00 9.31
CA HIS A 128 1.25 -0.48 10.24
C HIS A 128 -0.17 -0.82 9.80
N HIS A 129 -0.52 -0.52 8.54
CA HIS A 129 -1.84 -0.80 7.99
C HIS A 129 -2.12 -2.30 7.79
N ILE A 130 -1.10 -3.14 7.55
CA ILE A 130 -1.25 -4.62 7.61
C ILE A 130 -1.64 -5.07 9.03
N GLY A 131 -1.09 -4.41 10.05
CA GLY A 131 -1.53 -4.59 11.44
C GLY A 131 -3.02 -4.25 11.63
N GLU A 132 -3.49 -3.18 11.02
CA GLU A 132 -4.92 -2.82 11.04
C GLU A 132 -5.79 -3.87 10.33
N PHE A 133 -5.35 -4.43 9.20
CA PHE A 133 -6.02 -5.58 8.57
C PHE A 133 -6.15 -6.77 9.52
N SER A 134 -5.11 -7.05 10.30
CA SER A 134 -5.13 -8.14 11.29
C SER A 134 -6.16 -7.87 12.40
N ILE A 135 -6.26 -6.61 12.86
CA ILE A 135 -7.24 -6.18 13.86
C ILE A 135 -8.65 -6.31 13.29
N ILE A 136 -8.90 -5.80 12.09
CA ILE A 136 -10.20 -5.88 11.42
C ILE A 136 -10.61 -7.34 11.29
N ALA A 137 -9.72 -8.19 10.77
CA ALA A 137 -10.01 -9.60 10.58
C ALA A 137 -10.50 -10.28 11.86
N ARG A 138 -9.80 -10.00 12.97
CA ARG A 138 -10.18 -10.52 14.28
C ARG A 138 -11.57 -10.03 14.74
N LEU A 139 -11.88 -8.75 14.51
CA LEU A 139 -13.14 -8.13 14.93
C LEU A 139 -14.34 -8.56 14.10
N ILE A 140 -14.15 -8.88 12.82
CA ILE A 140 -15.21 -9.36 11.92
C ILE A 140 -15.20 -10.87 11.72
N HIS A 141 -14.41 -11.60 12.53
CA HIS A 141 -14.31 -13.06 12.54
C HIS A 141 -13.88 -13.69 11.20
N CYS A 142 -12.95 -13.06 10.48
CA CYS A 142 -12.28 -13.66 9.33
C CYS A 142 -10.81 -13.96 9.62
N GLU A 143 -10.15 -14.61 8.66
CA GLU A 143 -8.75 -14.99 8.79
C GLU A 143 -7.84 -13.76 8.69
N SER A 144 -6.87 -13.65 9.61
CA SER A 144 -5.88 -12.57 9.60
C SER A 144 -4.83 -12.76 8.49
N PRO A 145 -4.21 -11.68 8.01
CA PRO A 145 -3.04 -11.77 7.14
C PRO A 145 -1.92 -12.56 7.83
N GLU A 146 -1.21 -13.38 7.07
CA GLU A 146 0.02 -14.03 7.52
C GLU A 146 1.17 -13.03 7.59
N TRP A 147 2.08 -13.23 8.55
CA TRP A 147 3.27 -12.39 8.74
C TRP A 147 4.53 -13.12 8.24
N LYS A 148 5.38 -12.39 7.51
CA LYS A 148 6.69 -12.84 7.03
C LYS A 148 7.81 -12.01 7.64
#